data_AF-A0A968WAY5-F1
#
_entry.id   AF-A0A968WAY5-F1
#
_cell.length_a   1.000
_cell.length_b   1.000
_cell.length_c   1.000
_cell.angle_alpha   90.00
_cell.angle_beta   90.00
_cell.angle_gamma   90.00
#
_symmetry.space_group_name_H-M   'P 1'
#
loop_
_entity.id
_entity.type
_entity.pdbx_description
1 polymer ?
#
loop_
_entity_poly.entity_id
_entity_poly.type
_entity_poly.pdbx_seq_one_letter_code
_entity_poly.pdbx_strand_id
1 'polypeptide(L)'
;MHSINLVKSINLKLDASSGNNIIPFMLSDFEVNINPRHKILSRNKYLKNLKAYSAIKSIDEADLPNFNFDDSESEKLNKVLDIEWKSPRKQLNLLIGNSNDWMPIGEISLLNPMGYPYRINNLLDLLTDNLAFELGEETQLAVKIEDVGYGLLTNTDLITIYGNYVEEVVIDDSTQSITSTVEK
;
A
#
# COMPACT_ATOMS: atom_id res chain seq x y z
N MET A 1 -22.89 20.34 10.33
CA MET A 1 -21.80 19.82 9.49
C MET A 1 -20.60 19.68 10.38
N HIS A 2 -20.25 18.45 10.68
CA HIS A 2 -19.17 18.10 11.58
C HIS A 2 -18.26 17.09 10.88
N SER A 3 -16.94 17.21 11.04
CA SER A 3 -15.98 16.24 10.51
C SER A 3 -15.34 15.44 11.63
N ILE A 4 -15.20 14.13 11.40
CA ILE A 4 -14.56 13.19 12.31
C ILE A 4 -13.34 12.59 11.60
N ASN A 5 -12.20 12.60 12.27
CA ASN A 5 -10.96 11.99 11.78
C ASN A 5 -10.70 10.66 12.49
N LEU A 6 -10.55 9.59 11.71
CA LEU A 6 -10.28 8.24 12.19
C LEU A 6 -8.89 7.80 11.73
N VAL A 7 -7.99 7.51 12.67
CA VAL A 7 -6.67 6.95 12.35
C VAL A 7 -6.78 5.43 12.27
N LYS A 8 -6.34 4.85 11.15
CA LYS A 8 -6.39 3.42 10.90
C LYS A 8 -5.01 2.87 10.56
N SER A 9 -4.69 1.72 11.12
CA SER A 9 -3.45 0.99 10.83
C SER A 9 -3.65 0.00 9.70
N ILE A 10 -2.62 -0.13 8.87
CA ILE A 10 -2.51 -1.16 7.83
C ILE A 10 -1.54 -2.22 8.36
N ASN A 11 -1.95 -3.48 8.32
CA ASN A 11 -1.09 -4.63 8.62
C ASN A 11 -1.57 -5.81 7.77
N LEU A 12 -0.94 -5.97 6.60
CA LEU A 12 -1.23 -7.02 5.64
C LEU A 12 -0.02 -7.93 5.51
N LYS A 13 -0.21 -9.22 5.74
CA LYS A 13 0.80 -10.25 5.49
C LYS A 13 0.56 -10.87 4.11
N LEU A 14 1.61 -10.99 3.31
CA LEU A 14 1.62 -11.81 2.10
C LEU A 14 2.51 -13.04 2.32
N ASP A 15 2.03 -14.19 1.86
CA ASP A 15 2.71 -15.48 1.96
C ASP A 15 2.40 -16.34 0.73
N ALA A 16 2.79 -17.62 0.75
CA ALA A 16 2.57 -18.53 -0.36
C ALA A 16 1.10 -18.63 -0.83
N SER A 17 0.14 -18.43 0.08
CA SER A 17 -1.29 -18.47 -0.26
C SER A 17 -1.77 -17.24 -1.03
N SER A 18 -1.03 -16.13 -0.95
CA SER A 18 -1.32 -14.92 -1.70
C SER A 18 -1.22 -15.15 -3.21
N GLY A 19 -0.32 -16.05 -3.64
CA GLY A 19 -0.15 -16.43 -5.03
C GLY A 19 0.02 -15.22 -5.96
N ASN A 20 -0.70 -15.22 -7.08
CA ASN A 20 -0.75 -14.12 -8.04
C ASN A 20 -2.03 -13.26 -7.89
N ASN A 21 -2.68 -13.33 -6.72
CA ASN A 21 -3.94 -12.64 -6.48
C ASN A 21 -3.70 -11.15 -6.19
N ILE A 22 -4.67 -10.32 -6.58
CA ILE A 22 -4.74 -8.92 -6.15
C ILE A 22 -5.36 -8.91 -4.76
N ILE A 23 -4.67 -8.28 -3.80
CA ILE A 23 -5.08 -8.25 -2.39
C ILE A 23 -5.31 -6.79 -1.97
N PRO A 24 -6.57 -6.35 -1.89
CA PRO A 24 -6.93 -5.02 -1.39
C PRO A 24 -6.68 -4.91 0.12
N PHE A 25 -6.22 -3.75 0.59
CA PHE A 25 -5.94 -3.52 2.01
C PHE A 25 -6.45 -2.18 2.57
N MET A 26 -6.98 -1.30 1.72
CA MET A 26 -7.67 -0.07 2.13
C MET A 26 -9.16 -0.11 1.78
N LEU A 27 -9.86 -1.11 2.33
CA LEU A 27 -11.29 -1.30 2.10
C LEU A 27 -12.12 -0.13 2.68
N SER A 28 -13.20 0.20 1.99
CA SER A 28 -14.13 1.29 2.34
C SER A 28 -15.15 0.86 3.41
N ASP A 29 -15.15 -0.42 3.79
CA ASP A 29 -16.35 -1.11 4.27
C ASP A 29 -16.57 -0.99 5.78
N PHE A 30 -15.86 -0.08 6.45
CA PHE A 30 -16.17 0.18 7.85
C PHE A 30 -17.44 1.03 7.93
N GLU A 31 -18.51 0.39 8.39
CA GLU A 31 -19.66 1.05 8.98
C GLU A 31 -19.15 1.80 10.21
N VAL A 32 -18.87 3.10 10.06
CA VAL A 32 -18.88 3.97 11.22
C VAL A 32 -20.32 3.86 11.73
N ASN A 33 -20.50 3.28 12.93
CA ASN A 33 -21.79 3.24 13.63
C ASN A 33 -22.15 4.68 14.03
N ILE A 34 -22.44 5.50 13.03
CA ILE A 34 -22.98 6.83 13.22
C ILE A 34 -24.44 6.60 13.57
N ASN A 35 -24.91 7.30 14.60
CA ASN A 35 -26.32 7.33 14.95
C ASN A 35 -27.15 7.46 13.66
N PRO A 36 -28.16 6.60 13.42
CA PRO A 36 -28.93 6.59 12.17
C PRO A 36 -29.64 7.91 11.84
N ARG A 37 -29.61 8.89 12.76
CA ARG A 37 -30.06 10.28 12.54
C ARG A 37 -29.10 11.14 11.73
N HIS A 38 -27.86 10.71 11.55
CA HIS A 38 -26.83 11.46 10.85
C HIS A 38 -26.53 10.83 9.49
N LYS A 39 -26.40 11.69 8.46
CA LYS A 39 -26.06 11.26 7.10
C LYS A 39 -24.57 11.53 6.84
N ILE A 40 -23.84 10.53 6.34
CA ILE A 40 -22.48 10.75 5.82
C ILE A 40 -22.60 11.53 4.51
N LEU A 41 -21.92 12.68 4.45
CA LEU A 41 -21.86 13.54 3.27
C LEU A 41 -20.65 13.21 2.40
N SER A 42 -19.49 12.93 3.01
CA SER A 42 -18.30 12.51 2.28
C SER A 42 -17.32 11.73 3.15
N ARG A 43 -16.41 11.00 2.51
CA ARG A 43 -15.36 10.19 3.14
C ARG A 43 -14.03 10.24 2.39
N ASN A 44 -13.10 11.05 2.86
CA ASN A 44 -11.76 11.17 2.26
C ASN A 44 -10.75 10.34 3.03
N LYS A 45 -9.79 9.73 2.32
CA LYS A 45 -8.72 8.93 2.95
C LYS A 45 -7.37 9.57 2.65
N TYR A 46 -6.56 9.78 3.68
CA TYR A 46 -5.21 10.34 3.61
C TYR A 46 -4.20 9.31 4.07
N LEU A 47 -3.50 8.67 3.13
CA LEU A 47 -2.44 7.73 3.43
C LEU A 47 -1.19 8.50 3.87
N LYS A 48 -0.70 8.24 5.08
CA LYS A 48 0.45 8.96 5.68
C LYS A 48 1.75 8.17 5.69
N ASN A 49 1.65 6.84 5.70
CA ASN A 49 2.81 5.96 5.74
C ASN A 49 2.42 4.61 5.15
N LEU A 50 3.28 4.06 4.30
CA LEU A 50 3.11 2.75 3.71
C LEU A 50 4.49 2.15 3.42
N LYS A 51 4.80 1.03 4.06
CA LYS A 51 6.07 0.32 3.92
C LYS A 51 5.84 -1.15 3.68
N ALA A 52 6.75 -1.76 2.95
CA ALA A 52 6.83 -3.21 2.77
C ALA A 52 8.08 -3.71 3.48
N TYR A 53 7.92 -4.53 4.51
CA TYR A 53 8.99 -5.41 4.99
C TYR A 53 8.99 -6.67 4.13
N SER A 54 10.15 -7.06 3.61
CA SER A 54 10.30 -8.28 2.81
C SER A 54 11.50 -9.09 3.29
N ALA A 55 11.32 -10.39 3.43
CA ALA A 55 12.38 -11.36 3.68
C ALA A 55 12.15 -12.52 2.72
N ILE A 56 12.82 -12.48 1.58
CA ILE A 56 12.71 -13.50 0.53
C ILE A 56 13.89 -14.44 0.70
N LYS A 57 13.59 -15.74 0.84
CA LYS A 57 14.60 -16.79 1.07
C LYS A 57 14.49 -17.94 0.08
N SER A 58 13.44 -17.96 -0.73
CA SER A 58 13.19 -19.04 -1.67
C SER A 58 13.94 -18.90 -3.00
N ILE A 59 14.69 -17.81 -3.19
CA ILE A 59 15.45 -17.53 -4.41
C ILE A 59 16.92 -17.34 -4.05
N ASP A 60 17.78 -17.52 -5.05
CA ASP A 60 19.22 -17.34 -4.90
C ASP A 60 19.56 -15.93 -4.43
N GLU A 61 20.65 -15.84 -3.66
CA GLU A 61 21.09 -14.55 -3.13
C GLU A 61 21.54 -13.62 -4.27
N ALA A 62 21.09 -12.36 -4.21
CA ALA A 62 21.55 -11.31 -5.09
C ALA A 62 22.89 -10.76 -4.57
N ASP A 63 23.88 -10.72 -5.47
CA ASP A 63 25.21 -10.18 -5.17
C ASP A 63 25.16 -8.70 -4.77
N LEU A 64 26.21 -8.26 -4.09
CA LEU A 64 26.42 -6.84 -3.80
C LEU A 64 26.94 -6.11 -5.05
N PRO A 65 26.56 -4.83 -5.25
CA PRO A 65 27.07 -4.05 -6.36
C PRO A 65 28.60 -3.87 -6.23
N ASN A 66 29.34 -4.26 -7.27
CA ASN A 66 30.80 -4.19 -7.29
C ASN A 66 31.28 -2.84 -7.83
N PHE A 67 31.63 -1.93 -6.92
CA PHE A 67 32.15 -0.61 -7.27
C PHE A 67 33.68 -0.61 -7.41
N ASN A 68 34.17 -0.05 -8.51
CA ASN A 68 35.58 0.25 -8.70
C ASN A 68 35.89 1.67 -8.22
N PHE A 69 37.16 1.93 -7.89
CA PHE A 69 37.61 3.25 -7.46
C PHE A 69 37.40 4.33 -8.53
N ASP A 70 37.54 3.95 -9.80
CA ASP A 70 37.42 4.86 -10.94
C ASP A 70 35.98 5.02 -11.46
N ASP A 71 35.00 4.34 -10.85
CA ASP A 71 33.60 4.46 -11.29
C ASP A 71 33.05 5.86 -10.98
N SER A 72 32.43 6.47 -11.99
CA SER A 72 31.59 7.65 -11.84
C SER A 72 30.31 7.34 -11.05
N GLU A 73 29.66 8.38 -10.52
CA GLU A 73 28.39 8.24 -9.80
C GLU A 73 27.28 7.63 -10.68
N SER A 74 27.27 7.95 -11.98
CA SER A 74 26.34 7.31 -12.93
C SER A 74 26.62 5.82 -13.12
N GLU A 75 27.88 5.39 -13.16
CA GLU A 75 28.23 3.97 -13.25
C GLU A 75 27.86 3.22 -11.98
N LYS A 76 28.09 3.81 -10.80
CA LYS A 76 27.63 3.25 -9.52
C LYS A 76 26.12 3.08 -9.51
N LEU A 77 25.37 4.10 -9.92
CA LEU A 77 23.91 4.02 -10.00
C LEU A 77 23.45 2.91 -10.95
N ASN A 78 24.05 2.82 -12.14
CA ASN A 78 23.72 1.76 -13.10
C ASN A 78 24.02 0.36 -12.54
N LYS A 79 25.13 0.18 -11.82
CA LYS A 79 25.47 -1.08 -11.16
C LYS A 79 24.45 -1.46 -10.09
N VAL A 80 23.94 -0.49 -9.32
CA VAL A 80 22.87 -0.74 -8.34
C VAL A 80 21.58 -1.15 -9.05
N LEU A 81 21.17 -0.43 -10.09
CA LEU A 81 19.98 -0.77 -10.88
C LEU A 81 20.09 -2.14 -11.54
N ASP A 82 21.28 -2.48 -12.03
CA ASP A 82 21.55 -3.78 -12.64
C ASP A 82 21.38 -4.92 -11.63
N ILE A 83 21.90 -4.78 -10.41
CA ILE A 83 21.63 -5.76 -9.35
C ILE A 83 20.14 -5.82 -9.03
N GLU A 84 19.46 -4.69 -8.89
CA GLU A 84 18.04 -4.63 -8.53
C GLU A 84 17.13 -5.32 -9.57
N TRP A 85 17.45 -5.19 -10.86
CA TRP A 85 16.56 -5.62 -11.96
C TRP A 85 17.08 -6.78 -12.81
N LYS A 86 18.33 -7.21 -12.64
CA LYS A 86 18.89 -8.37 -13.35
C LYS A 86 19.16 -9.57 -12.43
N SER A 87 19.21 -9.38 -11.11
CA SER A 87 19.31 -10.50 -10.17
C SER A 87 18.00 -11.29 -10.07
N PRO A 88 18.08 -12.56 -9.61
CA PRO A 88 16.90 -13.32 -9.21
C PRO A 88 16.04 -12.53 -8.24
N ARG A 89 14.77 -12.32 -8.61
CA ARG A 89 13.85 -11.49 -7.83
C ARG A 89 12.42 -11.99 -7.93
N LYS A 90 11.62 -11.60 -6.95
CA LYS A 90 10.17 -11.53 -7.09
C LYS A 90 9.76 -10.07 -7.25
N GLN A 91 8.53 -9.83 -7.68
CA GLN A 91 8.05 -8.46 -7.85
C GLN A 91 6.79 -8.22 -7.01
N LEU A 92 6.75 -7.09 -6.32
CA LEU A 92 5.55 -6.59 -5.67
C LEU A 92 5.03 -5.39 -6.47
N ASN A 93 3.82 -5.49 -6.97
CA ASN A 93 3.13 -4.40 -7.63
C ASN A 93 2.19 -3.73 -6.64
N LEU A 94 2.23 -2.40 -6.61
CA LEU A 94 1.24 -1.57 -5.96
C LEU A 94 0.20 -1.15 -6.99
N LEU A 95 -1.07 -1.39 -6.68
CA LEU A 95 -2.20 -1.07 -7.54
C LEU A 95 -3.16 -0.11 -6.85
N ILE A 96 -3.77 0.76 -7.66
CA ILE A 96 -4.89 1.64 -7.27
C ILE A 96 -6.08 1.33 -8.14
N GLY A 97 -7.27 1.45 -7.57
CA GLY A 97 -8.46 1.17 -8.33
C GLY A 97 -9.70 1.10 -7.48
N ASN A 98 -10.71 0.48 -8.05
CA ASN A 98 -11.90 0.02 -7.35
C ASN A 98 -11.93 -1.52 -7.41
N SER A 99 -12.85 -2.17 -6.70
CA SER A 99 -12.90 -3.64 -6.60
C SER A 99 -12.93 -4.39 -7.95
N ASN A 100 -13.30 -3.72 -9.05
CA ASN A 100 -13.45 -4.32 -10.37
C ASN A 100 -12.40 -3.87 -11.39
N ASP A 101 -11.66 -2.79 -11.12
CA ASP A 101 -10.71 -2.20 -12.06
C ASP A 101 -9.46 -1.74 -11.31
N TRP A 102 -8.33 -2.41 -11.58
CA TRP A 102 -7.06 -2.21 -10.90
C TRP A 102 -5.99 -1.75 -11.88
N MET A 103 -5.38 -0.60 -11.58
CA MET A 103 -4.28 -0.04 -12.35
C MET A 103 -2.97 -0.14 -11.56
N PRO A 104 -1.88 -0.62 -12.17
CA PRO A 104 -0.56 -0.59 -11.53
C PRO A 104 -0.06 0.86 -11.43
N ILE A 105 0.51 1.21 -10.28
CA ILE A 105 1.12 2.53 -10.04
C ILE A 105 2.64 2.43 -10.02
N GLY A 106 3.14 1.36 -9.42
CA GLY A 106 4.56 1.15 -9.24
C GLY A 106 4.86 -0.28 -8.82
N GLU A 107 6.12 -0.63 -8.96
CA GLU A 107 6.65 -1.96 -8.71
C GLU A 107 7.94 -1.85 -7.93
N ILE A 108 8.17 -2.82 -7.04
CA ILE A 108 9.44 -2.95 -6.34
C ILE A 108 10.00 -4.36 -6.56
N SER A 109 11.32 -4.43 -6.64
CA SER A 109 12.04 -5.68 -6.66
C SER A 109 12.10 -6.26 -5.23
N LEU A 110 11.86 -7.55 -5.11
CA LEU A 110 11.98 -8.31 -3.87
C LEU A 110 13.14 -9.29 -4.03
N LEU A 111 14.32 -8.83 -3.60
CA LEU A 111 15.55 -9.62 -3.64
C LEU A 111 15.73 -10.42 -2.34
N ASN A 112 16.58 -11.45 -2.43
CA ASN A 112 17.27 -12.05 -1.30
C ASN A 112 18.70 -11.49 -1.25
N PRO A 113 18.96 -10.31 -0.63
CA PRO A 113 20.28 -9.69 -0.75
C PRO A 113 21.33 -10.42 0.09
N MET A 114 22.51 -10.63 -0.49
CA MET A 114 23.64 -11.22 0.21
C MET A 114 23.97 -10.43 1.49
N GLY A 115 24.04 -11.13 2.61
CA GLY A 115 24.49 -10.59 3.90
C GLY A 115 23.44 -9.80 4.71
N TYR A 116 22.23 -9.56 4.19
CA TYR A 116 21.18 -8.88 4.95
C TYR A 116 19.83 -9.61 4.85
N PRO A 117 19.25 -10.09 5.97
CA PRO A 117 18.16 -11.08 5.91
C PRO A 117 16.78 -10.53 5.51
N TYR A 118 16.63 -9.21 5.34
CA TYR A 118 15.36 -8.56 4.99
C TYR A 118 15.57 -7.21 4.33
N ARG A 119 14.56 -6.64 3.66
CA ARG A 119 14.55 -5.25 3.20
C ARG A 119 13.29 -4.55 3.67
N ILE A 120 13.36 -3.22 3.76
CA ILE A 120 12.19 -2.37 3.98
C ILE A 120 12.13 -1.37 2.84
N ASN A 121 11.08 -1.45 2.05
CA ASN A 121 10.81 -0.53 0.96
C ASN A 121 9.73 0.47 1.38
N ASN A 122 9.92 1.75 1.06
CA ASN A 122 8.91 2.77 1.25
C ASN A 122 7.97 2.77 0.03
N LEU A 123 6.74 2.30 0.22
CA LEU A 123 5.76 2.23 -0.87
C LEU A 123 5.04 3.57 -1.08
N LEU A 124 5.06 4.47 -0.09
CA LEU A 124 4.45 5.78 -0.23
C LEU A 124 5.13 6.61 -1.33
N ASP A 125 6.45 6.43 -1.51
CA ASP A 125 7.24 7.13 -2.53
C ASP A 125 6.82 6.76 -3.96
N LEU A 126 6.12 5.63 -4.15
CA LEU A 126 5.53 5.25 -5.45
C LEU A 126 4.25 6.03 -5.76
N LEU A 127 3.59 6.59 -4.73
CA LEU A 127 2.32 7.29 -4.84
C LEU A 127 2.51 8.80 -4.88
N THR A 128 3.42 9.34 -4.07
CA THR A 128 3.58 10.78 -3.91
C THR A 128 4.91 11.15 -3.27
N ASP A 129 5.41 12.34 -3.62
CA ASP A 129 6.51 13.02 -2.93
C ASP A 129 6.01 13.91 -1.76
N ASN A 130 4.69 13.99 -1.56
CA ASN A 130 4.08 14.80 -0.51
C ASN A 130 4.01 14.06 0.83
N LEU A 131 3.60 14.78 1.89
CA LEU A 131 3.41 14.21 3.23
C LEU A 131 2.30 13.16 3.32
N ALA A 132 1.34 13.18 2.40
CA ALA A 132 0.25 12.23 2.34
C ALA A 132 -0.29 12.09 0.90
N PHE A 133 -0.83 10.91 0.61
CA PHE A 133 -1.56 10.64 -0.62
C PHE A 133 -3.07 10.65 -0.33
N GLU A 134 -3.82 11.45 -1.08
CA GLU A 134 -5.27 11.56 -0.95
C GLU A 134 -5.97 10.55 -1.87
N LEU A 135 -6.92 9.84 -1.30
CA LEU A 135 -7.72 8.81 -1.95
C LEU A 135 -9.19 9.19 -1.83
N GLY A 136 -9.92 9.08 -2.95
CA GLY A 136 -11.36 9.27 -2.99
C GLY A 136 -12.13 8.13 -2.31
N GLU A 137 -13.44 8.33 -2.15
CA GLU A 137 -14.36 7.44 -1.41
C GLU A 137 -14.33 5.98 -1.89
N GLU A 138 -14.39 5.80 -3.20
CA GLU A 138 -14.46 4.48 -3.85
C GLU A 138 -13.08 3.91 -4.19
N THR A 139 -12.01 4.70 -4.00
CA THR A 139 -10.66 4.29 -4.34
C THR A 139 -10.05 3.44 -3.23
N GLN A 140 -9.39 2.37 -3.66
CA GLN A 140 -8.70 1.41 -2.81
C GLN A 140 -7.27 1.20 -3.31
N LEU A 141 -6.42 0.75 -2.40
CA LEU A 141 -5.09 0.25 -2.71
C LEU A 141 -5.07 -1.26 -2.58
N ALA A 142 -4.34 -1.89 -3.48
CA ALA A 142 -4.07 -3.31 -3.45
C ALA A 142 -2.60 -3.59 -3.77
N VAL A 143 -2.16 -4.78 -3.39
CA VAL A 143 -0.87 -5.33 -3.78
C VAL A 143 -1.05 -6.63 -4.53
N LYS A 144 -0.11 -6.92 -5.42
CA LYS A 144 -0.04 -8.18 -6.15
C LYS A 144 1.40 -8.64 -6.23
N ILE A 145 1.65 -9.92 -6.00
CA ILE A 145 2.94 -10.53 -6.31
C ILE A 145 2.92 -10.96 -7.76
N GLU A 146 3.93 -10.56 -8.52
CA GLU A 146 4.12 -10.95 -9.91
C GLU A 146 5.33 -11.86 -10.05
N ASP A 147 5.14 -12.95 -10.81
CA ASP A 147 6.21 -13.86 -11.19
C ASP A 147 6.91 -13.33 -12.44
N VAL A 148 8.15 -12.87 -12.25
CA VAL A 148 9.02 -12.35 -13.31
C VAL A 148 10.02 -13.39 -13.82
N GLY A 149 9.75 -14.67 -13.60
CA GLY A 149 10.56 -15.80 -14.06
C GLY A 149 11.27 -16.60 -12.95
N TYR A 150 11.04 -16.25 -11.68
CA TYR A 150 11.68 -16.89 -10.52
C TYR A 150 10.66 -17.49 -9.52
N GLY A 151 9.39 -17.55 -9.91
CA GLY A 151 8.32 -18.13 -9.11
C GLY A 151 7.64 -17.15 -8.15
N LEU A 152 6.48 -17.57 -7.64
CA LEU A 152 5.70 -16.86 -6.63
C LEU A 152 6.24 -17.08 -5.21
N LEU A 153 5.65 -16.42 -4.21
CA LEU A 153 5.99 -16.62 -2.79
C LEU A 153 5.88 -18.08 -2.38
N THR A 154 6.80 -18.51 -1.52
CA THR A 154 6.80 -19.83 -0.88
C THR A 154 6.71 -19.68 0.64
N ASN A 155 6.62 -20.78 1.37
CA ASN A 155 6.47 -20.76 2.83
C ASN A 155 7.70 -20.23 3.58
N THR A 156 8.85 -20.10 2.92
CA THR A 156 10.08 -19.53 3.50
C THR A 156 10.17 -18.02 3.30
N ASP A 157 9.30 -17.44 2.48
CA ASP A 157 9.24 -16.01 2.22
C ASP A 157 8.25 -15.34 3.16
N LEU A 158 8.55 -14.09 3.53
CA LEU A 158 7.68 -13.27 4.36
C LEU A 158 7.63 -11.85 3.81
N ILE A 159 6.43 -11.36 3.56
CA ILE A 159 6.21 -9.95 3.26
C ILE A 159 5.13 -9.41 4.19
N THR A 160 5.36 -8.22 4.72
CA THR A 160 4.39 -7.49 5.54
C THR A 160 4.29 -6.07 5.05
N ILE A 161 3.10 -5.70 4.56
CA ILE A 161 2.74 -4.33 4.23
C ILE A 161 2.16 -3.69 5.49
N TYR A 162 2.76 -2.60 5.94
CA TYR A 162 2.33 -1.92 7.16
C TYR A 162 2.39 -0.42 7.00
N GLY A 163 1.55 0.28 7.76
CA GLY A 163 1.40 1.71 7.62
C GLY A 163 0.18 2.24 8.34
N ASN A 164 -0.22 3.44 7.98
CA ASN A 164 -1.42 4.07 8.52
C ASN A 164 -1.99 5.12 7.58
N TYR A 165 -3.31 5.29 7.67
CA TYR A 165 -4.04 6.34 6.99
C TYR A 165 -5.02 7.02 7.95
N VAL A 166 -5.44 8.22 7.59
CA VAL A 166 -6.50 8.95 8.28
C VAL A 166 -7.71 9.00 7.36
N GLU A 167 -8.87 8.63 7.88
CA GLU A 167 -10.14 8.77 7.18
C GLU A 167 -10.89 9.97 7.77
N GLU A 168 -11.20 10.95 6.95
CA GLU A 168 -12.06 12.08 7.30
C GLU A 168 -13.49 11.75 6.87
N VAL A 169 -14.42 11.76 7.82
CA VAL A 169 -15.85 11.53 7.58
C VAL A 169 -16.60 12.81 7.87
N VAL A 170 -17.24 13.38 6.86
CA VAL A 170 -18.08 14.57 7.00
C VAL A 170 -19.53 14.13 7.20
N ILE A 171 -20.17 14.68 8.24
CA ILE A 171 -21.49 14.29 8.68
C ILE A 171 -22.42 15.50 8.66
N ASP A 172 -23.65 15.28 8.22
CA ASP A 172 -24.74 16.23 8.33
C ASP A 172 -25.46 16.12 9.69
N ASP A 173 -25.63 17.27 10.34
CA ASP A 173 -26.32 17.40 11.63
C ASP A 173 -27.76 17.92 11.47
N SER A 174 -28.23 18.19 10.25
CA SER A 174 -29.47 18.97 10.03
C SER A 174 -30.79 18.22 10.27
N THR A 175 -30.83 17.12 11.03
CA THR A 175 -32.09 16.44 11.42
C THR A 175 -32.67 16.99 12.72
N GLN A 176 -33.01 18.29 12.73
CA GLN A 176 -34.08 18.83 13.58
C GLN A 176 -34.86 19.92 12.85
N SER A 177 -35.95 19.53 12.19
CA SER A 177 -37.12 20.39 12.02
C SER A 177 -38.30 19.68 12.69
N ILE A 178 -38.49 19.98 13.98
CA ILE A 178 -39.75 19.68 14.68
C ILE A 178 -40.78 20.62 14.08
N THR A 179 -41.62 20.12 13.18
CA THR A 179 -42.82 20.85 12.77
C THR A 179 -43.76 20.84 13.98
N SER A 180 -43.86 21.99 14.65
CA SER A 180 -44.84 22.24 15.69
C SER A 180 -46.25 22.11 15.11
N THR A 181 -47.00 21.08 15.53
CA THR A 181 -48.44 21.02 15.28
C THR A 181 -49.11 22.14 16.07
N VAL A 182 -49.62 23.15 15.37
CA VAL A 182 -50.57 24.11 15.94
C VAL A 182 -51.96 23.48 15.77
N GLU A 183 -52.51 22.91 16.84
CA GLU A 183 -53.94 22.64 16.90
C GLU A 183 -54.67 23.88 17.44
N LYS A 184 -55.71 24.29 16.72
CA LYS A 184 -56.68 25.31 17.13
C LYS A 184 -57.74 24.69 18.02
#